data_AF-A0A9D1IS71-F1
#
_entry.id   AF-A0A9D1IS71-F1
#
_cell.length_a   1.000
_cell.length_b   1.000
_cell.length_c   1.000
_cell.angle_alpha   90.00
_cell.angle_beta   90.00
_cell.angle_gamma   90.00
#
_symmetry.space_group_name_H-M   'P 1'
#
loop_
_entity.id
_entity.type
_entity.pdbx_description
1 polymer ?
#
loop_
_entity_poly.entity_id
_entity_poly.type
_entity_poly.pdbx_seq_one_letter_code
_entity_poly.pdbx_strand_id
1 'polypeptide(L)'
;MKPKPNQEQNTPSVVQDGGAAAASGFSMGKSLFADKPESLYQVKRIRCGNVNCWLVSGSKALPTNGSVLVDTGRKEDFPRLEQLCRENRVKLILLTHGHPDHAGSAALLRQSLHIPVAMGKADLPLLGHPAARPLYGRGLMGKALLAMSRKSLSQPGTDFTPELLLEGGEDFYRYGFSIRVLALPGHTAGSMGYEINHRYLCTGDAVMNLPWPAPALLFEEEEQAVASTAKIAGLGKRVILPGHGAALWNRQW
;
A
#
# COMPACT_ATOMS: atom_id res chain seq x y z
N MET A 1 20.57 11.30 -35.27
CA MET A 1 19.69 10.95 -34.13
C MET A 1 20.16 11.71 -32.91
N LYS A 2 19.35 12.62 -32.35
CA LYS A 2 19.70 13.31 -31.10
C LYS A 2 19.44 12.37 -29.91
N PRO A 3 20.37 12.24 -28.94
CA PRO A 3 20.15 11.42 -27.76
C PRO A 3 19.03 12.03 -26.89
N LYS A 4 18.12 11.17 -26.41
CA LYS A 4 17.09 11.57 -25.43
C LYS A 4 17.77 11.95 -24.11
N PRO A 5 17.31 13.01 -23.41
CA PRO A 5 17.90 13.39 -22.13
C PRO A 5 17.63 12.31 -21.08
N ASN A 6 18.67 11.97 -20.35
CA ASN A 6 18.65 11.08 -19.20
C ASN A 6 17.75 11.72 -18.13
N GLN A 7 16.52 11.23 -17.97
CA GLN A 7 15.75 11.54 -16.77
C GLN A 7 16.37 10.72 -15.63
N GLU A 8 17.24 11.36 -14.84
CA GLU A 8 17.53 10.89 -13.49
C GLU A 8 16.19 10.66 -12.78
N GLN A 9 15.85 9.40 -12.56
CA GLN A 9 14.68 9.00 -11.79
C GLN A 9 14.98 9.32 -10.32
N ASN A 10 14.81 10.58 -9.94
CA ASN A 10 14.80 10.98 -8.54
C ASN A 10 13.68 10.19 -7.84
N THR A 11 14.08 9.23 -7.02
CA THR A 11 13.16 8.45 -6.19
C THR A 11 12.46 9.41 -5.23
N PRO A 12 11.11 9.35 -5.13
CA PRO A 12 10.39 10.21 -4.20
C PRO A 12 10.82 9.93 -2.76
N SER A 13 10.94 10.98 -1.94
CA SER A 13 11.37 10.91 -0.54
C SER A 13 10.39 10.07 0.28
N VAL A 14 10.74 8.79 0.46
CA VAL A 14 10.01 7.80 1.25
C VAL A 14 11.04 7.12 2.13
N VAL A 15 10.78 7.05 3.45
CA VAL A 15 11.72 6.43 4.39
C VAL A 15 11.74 4.93 4.14
N GLN A 16 12.91 4.40 3.79
CA GLN A 16 13.14 2.96 3.66
C GLN A 16 13.67 2.42 4.99
N ASP A 17 13.31 1.18 5.33
CA ASP A 17 13.89 0.51 6.48
C ASP A 17 15.37 0.20 6.21
N GLY A 18 16.27 0.83 6.98
CA GLY A 18 17.67 0.49 7.10
C GLY A 18 17.91 -0.10 8.49
N GLY A 19 18.66 -1.20 8.58
CA GLY A 19 19.15 -1.73 9.85
C GLY A 19 19.87 -0.65 10.66
N ALA A 20 19.75 -0.74 11.98
CA ALA A 20 20.22 0.26 12.94
C ALA A 20 21.63 0.80 12.61
N ALA A 21 21.77 2.12 12.61
CA ALA A 21 23.06 2.78 12.73
C ALA A 21 22.98 3.89 13.79
N ALA A 22 23.95 3.85 14.69
CA ALA A 22 24.07 4.65 15.89
C ALA A 22 24.26 6.15 15.62
N ALA A 23 23.87 6.95 16.62
CA ALA A 23 24.05 8.39 16.67
C ALA A 23 25.52 8.79 16.90
N SER A 24 25.96 9.89 16.29
CA SER A 24 26.95 10.81 16.87
C SER A 24 26.93 12.19 16.19
N GLY A 25 27.13 13.25 16.99
CA GLY A 25 27.91 14.43 16.58
C GLY A 25 27.19 15.72 16.17
N PHE A 26 27.16 16.66 17.12
CA PHE A 26 26.84 18.10 17.07
C PHE A 26 27.37 18.94 15.89
N SER A 27 26.63 20.01 15.51
CA SER A 27 27.18 21.37 15.28
C SER A 27 26.07 22.43 15.22
N MET A 28 26.31 23.56 15.89
CA MET A 28 25.42 24.72 16.05
C MET A 28 25.67 25.72 14.91
N GLY A 29 24.65 26.00 14.09
CA GLY A 29 24.72 26.94 12.97
C GLY A 29 23.38 27.63 12.74
N LYS A 30 23.42 28.95 12.60
CA LYS A 30 22.30 29.90 12.68
C LYS A 30 21.10 29.54 11.78
N SER A 31 19.92 29.65 12.38
CA SER A 31 18.59 29.58 11.75
C SER A 31 18.43 30.65 10.67
N LEU A 32 18.24 30.19 9.44
CA LEU A 32 17.82 30.97 8.27
C LEU A 32 16.91 30.11 7.38
N PHE A 33 15.91 29.45 7.98
CA PHE A 33 14.80 28.89 7.21
C PHE A 33 13.53 29.07 8.04
N ALA A 34 12.65 29.93 7.54
CA ALA A 34 11.25 29.98 7.96
C ALA A 34 10.68 28.55 7.97
N ASP A 35 9.96 28.22 9.04
CA ASP A 35 9.33 26.93 9.27
C ASP A 35 8.68 26.40 7.99
N LYS A 36 9.32 25.39 7.37
CA LYS A 36 8.59 24.56 6.41
C LYS A 36 7.48 23.90 7.22
N PRO A 37 6.20 24.02 6.84
CA PRO A 37 5.15 23.30 7.56
C PRO A 37 5.55 21.81 7.55
N GLU A 38 5.72 21.23 8.73
CA GLU A 38 6.01 19.80 8.85
C GLU A 38 4.97 19.05 8.02
N SER A 39 5.43 18.11 7.19
CA SER A 39 4.50 17.32 6.37
C SER A 39 3.50 16.63 7.31
N LEU A 40 2.20 16.87 7.11
CA LEU A 40 1.13 16.29 7.93
C LEU A 40 1.24 14.76 8.07
N TYR A 41 1.89 14.10 7.11
CA TYR A 41 2.16 12.68 7.09
C TYR A 41 3.62 12.36 6.81
N GLN A 42 4.14 11.38 7.53
CA GLN A 42 5.35 10.64 7.18
C GLN A 42 4.94 9.26 6.66
N VAL A 43 5.53 8.83 5.53
CA VAL A 43 5.27 7.51 4.96
C VAL A 43 6.55 6.68 5.00
N LYS A 44 6.47 5.50 5.60
CA LYS A 44 7.56 4.52 5.70
C LYS A 44 7.19 3.22 4.99
N ARG A 45 8.11 2.72 4.16
CA ARG A 45 7.99 1.39 3.53
C ARG A 45 8.43 0.32 4.51
N ILE A 46 7.55 -0.65 4.79
CA ILE A 46 7.87 -1.85 5.56
C ILE A 46 7.92 -3.02 4.58
N ARG A 47 9.09 -3.66 4.47
CA ARG A 47 9.29 -4.80 3.57
C ARG A 47 8.84 -6.09 4.27
N CYS A 48 7.87 -6.77 3.68
CA CYS A 48 7.29 -8.06 4.09
C CYS A 48 7.60 -9.10 2.99
N GLY A 49 8.88 -9.46 2.89
CA GLY A 49 9.42 -10.19 1.74
C GLY A 49 9.39 -9.34 0.47
N ASN A 50 8.70 -9.82 -0.56
CA ASN A 50 8.48 -9.09 -1.82
C ASN A 50 7.27 -8.14 -1.78
N VAL A 51 6.48 -8.13 -0.70
CA VAL A 51 5.31 -7.26 -0.51
C VAL A 51 5.72 -6.04 0.33
N ASN A 52 5.05 -4.93 0.10
CA ASN A 52 5.14 -3.70 0.86
C ASN A 52 3.92 -3.56 1.76
N CYS A 53 4.18 -3.36 3.05
CA CYS A 53 3.22 -2.65 3.89
C CYS A 53 3.66 -1.18 3.97
N TRP A 54 2.69 -0.26 4.08
CA TRP A 54 2.96 1.17 4.20
C TRP A 54 2.48 1.68 5.53
N LEU A 55 3.42 2.15 6.35
CA LEU A 55 3.09 2.86 7.59
C LEU A 55 2.94 4.36 7.27
N VAL A 56 1.74 4.87 7.51
CA VAL A 56 1.36 6.27 7.30
C VAL A 56 1.17 6.93 8.66
N SER A 57 2.21 7.61 9.13
CA SER A 57 2.21 8.26 10.45
C SER A 57 1.70 9.68 10.33
N GLY A 58 0.63 10.00 11.05
CA GLY A 58 0.14 11.36 11.18
C GLY A 58 1.02 12.19 12.10
N SER A 59 1.26 13.46 11.75
CA SER A 59 1.92 14.43 12.63
C SER A 59 1.10 14.69 13.90
N LYS A 60 1.75 15.27 14.92
CA LYS A 60 1.08 15.69 16.16
C LYS A 60 0.01 16.76 15.94
N ALA A 61 0.04 17.45 14.79
CA ALA A 61 -0.97 18.44 14.41
C ALA A 61 -2.30 17.81 13.98
N LEU A 62 -2.33 16.51 13.68
CA LEU A 62 -3.57 15.81 13.33
C LEU A 62 -4.33 15.37 14.59
N PRO A 63 -5.68 15.51 14.61
CA PRO A 63 -6.51 15.12 15.76
C PRO A 63 -6.30 13.68 16.22
N THR A 64 -5.92 12.80 15.30
CA THR A 64 -5.62 11.41 15.57
C THR A 64 -4.41 11.19 16.45
N ASN A 65 -3.30 11.90 16.22
CA ASN A 65 -2.00 11.59 16.80
C ASN A 65 -1.72 10.05 16.79
N GLY A 66 -1.71 9.47 15.59
CA GLY A 66 -1.57 8.03 15.37
C GLY A 66 -1.26 7.69 13.91
N SER A 67 -1.12 6.39 13.63
CA SER A 67 -0.74 5.90 12.31
C SER A 67 -1.80 5.01 11.68
N VAL A 68 -1.71 4.83 10.37
CA VAL A 68 -2.43 3.81 9.60
C VAL A 68 -1.42 2.83 9.02
N LEU A 69 -1.74 1.54 9.03
CA LEU A 69 -0.98 0.52 8.32
C LEU A 69 -1.78 0.11 7.07
N VAL A 70 -1.17 0.24 5.89
CA VAL A 70 -1.74 -0.24 4.63
C VAL A 70 -1.08 -1.58 4.29
N ASP A 71 -1.91 -2.61 4.09
CA ASP A 71 -1.55 -4.02 3.99
C ASP A 71 -0.80 -4.57 5.21
N THR A 72 -0.73 -5.91 5.30
CA THR A 72 -0.27 -6.65 6.47
C THR A 72 0.65 -7.82 6.12
N GLY A 73 1.16 -7.86 4.89
CA GLY A 73 2.09 -8.90 4.47
C GLY A 73 1.45 -10.29 4.56
N ARG A 74 2.31 -11.30 4.77
CA ARG A 74 1.90 -12.67 5.02
C ARG A 74 1.70 -12.91 6.51
N LYS A 75 1.14 -14.07 6.85
CA LYS A 75 0.93 -14.48 8.25
C LYS A 75 2.24 -14.49 9.06
N GLU A 76 3.36 -14.81 8.43
CA GLU A 76 4.68 -14.86 9.08
C GLU A 76 5.20 -13.46 9.48
N ASP A 77 4.68 -12.39 8.88
CA ASP A 77 5.05 -11.02 9.20
C ASP A 77 4.42 -10.53 10.52
N PHE A 78 3.44 -11.27 11.07
CA PHE A 78 2.64 -10.85 12.23
C PHE A 78 3.48 -10.39 13.43
N PRO A 79 4.49 -11.14 13.94
CA PRO A 79 5.21 -10.72 15.15
C PRO A 79 5.89 -9.36 15.00
N ARG A 80 6.48 -9.09 13.83
CA ARG A 80 7.14 -7.82 13.52
C ARG A 80 6.12 -6.71 13.33
N LEU A 81 5.03 -6.97 12.61
CA LEU A 81 3.98 -5.98 12.36
C LEU A 81 3.22 -5.63 13.64
N GLU A 82 3.04 -6.57 14.55
CA GLU A 82 2.41 -6.32 15.85
C GLU A 82 3.23 -5.33 16.67
N GLN A 83 4.55 -5.58 16.80
CA GLN A 83 5.45 -4.67 17.49
C GLN A 83 5.45 -3.28 16.84
N LEU A 84 5.56 -3.22 15.50
CA LEU A 84 5.52 -1.98 14.75
C LEU A 84 4.22 -1.20 14.99
N CYS A 85 3.07 -1.89 15.03
CA CYS A 85 1.77 -1.26 15.30
C CYS A 85 1.70 -0.64 16.69
N ARG A 86 2.23 -1.32 17.71
CA ARG A 86 2.30 -0.80 19.09
C ARG A 86 3.18 0.44 19.18
N GLU A 87 4.40 0.37 18.63
CA GLU A 87 5.38 1.47 18.66
C GLU A 87 4.89 2.72 17.93
N ASN A 88 4.14 2.54 16.85
CA ASN A 88 3.68 3.63 15.99
C ASN A 88 2.22 4.04 16.23
N ARG A 89 1.58 3.52 17.29
CA ARG A 89 0.19 3.81 17.64
C ARG A 89 -0.74 3.66 16.43
N VAL A 90 -0.64 2.54 15.74
CA VAL A 90 -1.51 2.25 14.59
C VAL A 90 -2.95 2.15 15.07
N LYS A 91 -3.85 2.91 14.43
CA LYS A 91 -5.26 3.02 14.81
C LYS A 91 -6.22 2.39 13.81
N LEU A 92 -5.73 2.06 12.62
CA LEU A 92 -6.52 1.52 11.52
C LEU A 92 -5.62 0.72 10.59
N ILE A 93 -6.12 -0.42 10.12
CA ILE A 93 -5.50 -1.23 9.07
C ILE A 93 -6.34 -1.07 7.81
N LEU A 94 -5.70 -0.76 6.68
CA LEU A 94 -6.33 -0.62 5.38
C LEU A 94 -5.79 -1.69 4.45
N LEU A 95 -6.60 -2.66 4.05
CA LEU A 95 -6.22 -3.68 3.08
C LEU A 95 -6.49 -3.17 1.67
N THR A 96 -5.50 -3.23 0.80
CA THR A 96 -5.68 -2.91 -0.62
C THR A 96 -6.51 -3.99 -1.30
N HIS A 97 -6.32 -5.26 -0.94
CA HIS A 97 -7.11 -6.38 -1.44
C HIS A 97 -6.92 -7.61 -0.54
N GLY A 98 -7.67 -8.68 -0.80
CA GLY A 98 -7.77 -9.84 0.09
C GLY A 98 -6.72 -10.95 -0.09
N HIS A 99 -5.71 -10.81 -0.96
CA HIS A 99 -4.75 -11.91 -1.17
C HIS A 99 -3.91 -12.21 0.07
N PRO A 100 -3.49 -13.48 0.28
CA PRO A 100 -2.80 -13.91 1.50
C PRO A 100 -1.49 -13.19 1.80
N ASP A 101 -0.82 -12.63 0.80
CA ASP A 101 0.42 -11.89 0.97
C ASP A 101 0.25 -10.40 1.26
N HIS A 102 -0.98 -9.89 1.21
CA HIS A 102 -1.36 -8.55 1.64
C HIS A 102 -2.22 -8.57 2.92
N ALA A 103 -3.11 -9.55 3.06
CA ALA A 103 -4.05 -9.65 4.18
C ALA A 103 -3.64 -10.69 5.24
N GLY A 104 -2.50 -11.35 5.08
CA GLY A 104 -2.15 -12.56 5.83
C GLY A 104 -2.01 -12.38 7.34
N SER A 105 -1.62 -11.19 7.81
CA SER A 105 -1.55 -10.87 9.25
C SER A 105 -2.75 -10.07 9.76
N ALA A 106 -3.72 -9.71 8.92
CA ALA A 106 -4.80 -8.79 9.29
C ALA A 106 -5.66 -9.32 10.44
N ALA A 107 -6.07 -10.59 10.37
CA ALA A 107 -6.88 -11.23 11.42
C ALA A 107 -6.14 -11.28 12.77
N LEU A 108 -4.84 -11.60 12.76
CA LEU A 108 -4.01 -11.69 13.96
C LEU A 108 -3.76 -10.31 14.59
N LEU A 109 -3.47 -9.29 13.77
CA LEU A 109 -3.30 -7.91 14.24
C LEU A 109 -4.60 -7.37 14.82
N ARG A 110 -5.72 -7.60 14.15
CA ARG A 110 -7.07 -7.26 14.64
C ARG A 110 -7.33 -7.91 16.00
N GLN A 111 -7.08 -9.20 16.14
CA GLN A 111 -7.32 -9.93 17.39
C GLN A 111 -6.39 -9.48 18.52
N SER A 112 -5.09 -9.31 18.26
CA SER A 112 -4.12 -8.99 19.30
C SER A 112 -4.18 -7.52 19.75
N LEU A 113 -4.43 -6.60 18.82
CA LEU A 113 -4.35 -5.16 19.06
C LEU A 113 -5.70 -4.46 19.07
N HIS A 114 -6.79 -5.15 18.70
CA HIS A 114 -8.13 -4.58 18.55
C HIS A 114 -8.16 -3.39 17.58
N ILE A 115 -7.27 -3.41 16.57
CA ILE A 115 -7.21 -2.39 15.54
C ILE A 115 -8.27 -2.71 14.48
N PRO A 116 -9.17 -1.78 14.14
CA PRO A 116 -10.16 -2.00 13.10
C PRO A 116 -9.50 -2.20 11.73
N VAL A 117 -10.08 -3.08 10.92
CA VAL A 117 -9.64 -3.38 9.56
C VAL A 117 -10.69 -2.86 8.57
N ALA A 118 -10.21 -2.17 7.54
CA ALA A 118 -11.01 -1.80 6.38
C ALA A 118 -10.54 -2.54 5.13
N MET A 119 -11.48 -2.96 4.28
CA MET A 119 -11.18 -3.56 2.98
C MET A 119 -12.32 -3.35 1.99
N GLY A 120 -12.06 -3.58 0.70
CA GLY A 120 -13.12 -3.62 -0.30
C GLY A 120 -14.09 -4.77 -0.06
N LYS A 121 -15.39 -4.46 0.01
CA LYS A 121 -16.48 -5.40 0.29
C LYS A 121 -16.48 -6.62 -0.64
N ALA A 122 -16.16 -6.39 -1.91
CA ALA A 122 -16.14 -7.45 -2.91
C ALA A 122 -15.05 -8.50 -2.63
N ASP A 123 -13.97 -8.15 -1.92
CA ASP A 123 -12.89 -9.09 -1.58
C ASP A 123 -13.13 -9.87 -0.29
N LEU A 124 -14.26 -9.67 0.41
CA LEU A 124 -14.56 -10.40 1.64
C LEU A 124 -14.42 -11.93 1.50
N PRO A 125 -14.93 -12.59 0.43
CA PRO A 125 -14.74 -14.04 0.26
C PRO A 125 -13.27 -14.47 0.12
N LEU A 126 -12.39 -13.56 -0.35
CA LEU A 126 -10.98 -13.87 -0.61
C LEU A 126 -10.18 -14.08 0.69
N LEU A 127 -10.63 -13.49 1.81
CA LEU A 127 -9.98 -13.64 3.12
C LEU A 127 -9.95 -15.09 3.60
N GLY A 128 -11.03 -15.85 3.42
CA GLY A 128 -11.11 -17.26 3.79
C GLY A 128 -10.89 -18.23 2.63
N HIS A 129 -11.21 -17.78 1.41
CA HIS A 129 -11.20 -18.61 0.21
C HIS A 129 -10.37 -17.96 -0.90
N PRO A 130 -9.03 -18.16 -0.92
CA PRO A 130 -8.16 -17.57 -1.93
C PRO A 130 -8.53 -17.92 -3.39
N ALA A 131 -9.23 -19.03 -3.60
CA ALA A 131 -9.73 -19.46 -4.91
C ALA A 131 -11.04 -18.75 -5.34
N ALA A 132 -11.66 -17.94 -4.49
CA ALA A 132 -12.92 -17.26 -4.79
C ALA A 132 -12.80 -16.19 -5.89
N ARG A 133 -11.59 -15.69 -6.13
CA ARG A 133 -11.28 -14.71 -7.19
C ARG A 133 -10.05 -15.18 -7.98
N PRO A 134 -10.21 -15.96 -9.05
CA PRO A 134 -9.09 -16.46 -9.82
C PRO A 134 -8.37 -15.34 -10.56
N LEU A 135 -7.05 -15.43 -10.64
CA LEU A 135 -6.21 -14.51 -11.41
C LEU A 135 -5.76 -15.13 -12.73
N TYR A 136 -5.71 -14.28 -13.75
CA TYR A 136 -5.16 -14.53 -15.08
C TYR A 136 -3.94 -13.65 -15.32
N GLY A 137 -3.01 -14.13 -16.14
CA GLY A 137 -1.77 -13.42 -16.46
C GLY A 137 -1.82 -12.77 -17.84
N ARG A 138 -1.52 -11.46 -17.92
CA ARG A 138 -1.37 -10.73 -19.19
C ARG A 138 -0.16 -11.23 -19.99
N GLY A 139 -0.40 -11.78 -21.18
CA GLY A 139 0.67 -12.21 -22.08
C GLY A 139 1.63 -13.25 -21.45
N LEU A 140 2.83 -13.42 -22.03
CA LEU A 140 3.80 -14.41 -21.54
C LEU A 140 4.38 -14.03 -20.17
N MET A 141 4.68 -12.75 -19.95
CA MET A 141 5.23 -12.27 -18.68
C MET A 141 4.24 -12.44 -17.52
N GLY A 142 2.97 -12.08 -17.71
CA GLY A 142 1.94 -12.27 -16.70
C GLY A 142 1.69 -13.75 -16.40
N LYS A 143 1.69 -14.63 -17.41
CA LYS A 143 1.57 -16.09 -17.18
C LYS A 143 2.74 -16.65 -16.36
N ALA A 144 3.97 -16.20 -16.64
CA ALA A 144 5.14 -16.59 -15.85
C ALA A 144 5.04 -16.07 -14.40
N LEU A 145 4.66 -14.80 -14.21
CA LEU A 145 4.44 -14.23 -12.89
C LEU A 145 3.36 -14.99 -12.11
N LEU A 146 2.24 -15.32 -12.75
CA LEU A 146 1.17 -16.11 -12.13
C LEU A 146 1.69 -17.46 -11.65
N ALA A 147 2.46 -18.17 -12.47
CA ALA A 147 3.04 -19.45 -12.10
C ALA A 147 3.97 -19.34 -10.88
N MET A 148 4.77 -18.26 -10.79
CA MET A 148 5.64 -17.98 -9.65
C MET A 148 4.85 -17.60 -8.39
N SER A 149 3.70 -16.93 -8.52
CA SER A 149 2.88 -16.48 -7.41
C SER A 149 1.90 -17.54 -6.89
N ARG A 150 1.65 -18.64 -7.63
CA ARG A 150 0.68 -19.70 -7.27
C ARG A 150 0.77 -20.16 -5.83
N LYS A 151 1.99 -20.44 -5.34
CA LYS A 151 2.16 -20.91 -3.96
C LYS A 151 1.66 -19.89 -2.94
N SER A 152 1.91 -18.59 -3.18
CA SER A 152 1.49 -17.49 -2.31
C SER A 152 -0.03 -17.29 -2.38
N LEU A 153 -0.57 -17.24 -3.59
CA LEU A 153 -2.00 -17.05 -3.85
C LEU A 153 -2.86 -18.21 -3.33
N SER A 154 -2.30 -19.42 -3.28
CA SER A 154 -2.99 -20.61 -2.77
C SER A 154 -2.76 -20.87 -1.28
N GLN A 155 -2.02 -20.01 -0.57
CA GLN A 155 -1.92 -20.14 0.89
C GLN A 155 -3.31 -19.98 1.52
N PRO A 156 -3.69 -20.83 2.50
CA PRO A 156 -4.94 -20.65 3.22
C PRO A 156 -5.03 -19.24 3.80
N GLY A 157 -6.12 -18.56 3.46
CA GLY A 157 -6.46 -17.29 4.09
C GLY A 157 -6.95 -17.50 5.52
N THR A 158 -7.28 -16.41 6.21
CA THR A 158 -7.96 -16.45 7.51
C THR A 158 -9.30 -15.75 7.37
N ASP A 159 -10.37 -16.48 7.60
CA ASP A 159 -11.71 -15.90 7.60
C ASP A 159 -11.93 -15.02 8.84
N PHE A 160 -12.39 -13.79 8.63
CA PHE A 160 -12.81 -12.85 9.66
C PHE A 160 -13.69 -11.77 9.03
N THR A 161 -14.43 -11.04 9.86
CA THR A 161 -15.22 -9.88 9.40
C THR A 161 -14.48 -8.58 9.71
N PRO A 162 -14.00 -7.83 8.70
CA PRO A 162 -13.49 -6.48 8.89
C PRO A 162 -14.57 -5.55 9.42
N GLU A 163 -14.17 -4.57 10.24
CA GLU A 163 -15.07 -3.57 10.80
C GLU A 163 -15.65 -2.64 9.72
N LEU A 164 -14.90 -2.40 8.64
CA LEU A 164 -15.25 -1.44 7.61
C LEU A 164 -15.18 -2.09 6.21
N LEU A 165 -16.32 -2.22 5.57
CA LEU A 165 -16.44 -2.72 4.20
C LEU A 165 -16.63 -1.52 3.25
N LEU A 166 -15.71 -1.38 2.30
CA LEU A 166 -15.59 -0.23 1.40
C LEU A 166 -16.13 -0.57 0.01
N GLU A 167 -16.72 0.41 -0.66
CA GLU A 167 -17.18 0.35 -2.06
C GLU A 167 -16.42 1.35 -2.96
N GLY A 168 -15.76 2.35 -2.37
CA GLY A 168 -14.96 3.37 -3.04
C GLY A 168 -15.61 4.74 -3.02
N GLY A 169 -14.80 5.79 -2.86
CA GLY A 169 -15.27 7.18 -2.72
C GLY A 169 -15.47 7.64 -1.27
N GLU A 170 -15.36 6.73 -0.30
CA GLU A 170 -15.34 7.07 1.12
C GLU A 170 -14.04 7.79 1.51
N ASP A 171 -14.01 8.29 2.75
CA ASP A 171 -12.85 8.90 3.37
C ASP A 171 -12.71 8.47 4.83
N PHE A 172 -11.53 8.74 5.39
CA PHE A 172 -11.24 8.53 6.81
C PHE A 172 -11.09 9.83 7.60
N TYR A 173 -11.68 10.95 7.13
CA TYR A 173 -11.59 12.24 7.82
C TYR A 173 -12.22 12.18 9.21
N ARG A 174 -13.32 11.42 9.37
CA ARG A 174 -13.96 11.17 10.67
C ARG A 174 -13.07 10.42 11.66
N TYR A 175 -12.14 9.64 11.14
CA TYR A 175 -11.10 8.97 11.91
C TYR A 175 -9.86 9.85 12.06
N GLY A 176 -9.90 11.14 11.73
CA GLY A 176 -8.79 12.08 11.82
C GLY A 176 -7.68 11.85 10.80
N PHE A 177 -7.96 11.15 9.69
CA PHE A 177 -7.00 10.91 8.61
C PHE A 177 -7.47 11.55 7.30
N SER A 178 -6.61 12.33 6.66
CA SER A 178 -6.82 12.83 5.30
C SER A 178 -6.52 11.74 4.26
N ILE A 179 -7.33 10.68 4.28
CA ILE A 179 -7.23 9.54 3.36
C ILE A 179 -8.55 9.39 2.62
N ARG A 180 -8.49 9.38 1.28
CA ARG A 180 -9.62 9.06 0.40
C ARG A 180 -9.47 7.66 -0.16
N VAL A 181 -10.59 6.94 -0.25
CA VAL A 181 -10.67 5.60 -0.81
C VAL A 181 -11.00 5.68 -2.30
N LEU A 182 -10.23 4.95 -3.11
CA LEU A 182 -10.46 4.81 -4.53
C LEU A 182 -10.72 3.33 -4.83
N ALA A 183 -11.89 3.00 -5.35
CA ALA A 183 -12.06 1.70 -6.01
C ALA A 183 -11.07 1.60 -7.19
N LEU A 184 -10.26 0.56 -7.19
CA LEU A 184 -9.27 0.22 -8.22
C LEU A 184 -9.45 -1.26 -8.65
N PRO A 185 -10.65 -1.68 -9.06
CA PRO A 185 -10.91 -3.08 -9.35
C PRO A 185 -10.13 -3.54 -10.59
N GLY A 186 -9.99 -4.85 -10.73
CA GLY A 186 -9.38 -5.51 -11.89
C GLY A 186 -8.29 -6.49 -11.50
N HIS A 187 -7.39 -6.12 -10.58
CA HIS A 187 -6.52 -7.13 -9.95
C HIS A 187 -7.38 -8.12 -9.14
N THR A 188 -8.20 -7.57 -8.24
CA THR A 188 -9.38 -8.22 -7.66
C THR A 188 -10.55 -7.25 -7.81
N ALA A 189 -11.81 -7.72 -7.78
CA ALA A 189 -12.93 -6.76 -7.85
C ALA A 189 -13.08 -5.89 -6.59
N GLY A 190 -12.52 -6.30 -5.44
CA GLY A 190 -12.47 -5.50 -4.21
C GLY A 190 -11.19 -4.71 -4.01
N SER A 191 -10.33 -4.60 -5.04
CA SER A 191 -9.09 -3.83 -4.95
C SER A 191 -9.35 -2.34 -4.69
N MET A 192 -8.64 -1.80 -3.70
CA MET A 192 -8.74 -0.42 -3.21
C MET A 192 -7.39 0.30 -3.26
N GLY A 193 -7.45 1.58 -3.60
CA GLY A 193 -6.37 2.53 -3.45
C GLY A 193 -6.67 3.53 -2.34
N TYR A 194 -5.60 4.02 -1.70
CA TYR A 194 -5.70 4.97 -0.59
C TYR A 194 -4.88 6.22 -0.88
N GLU A 195 -5.56 7.32 -1.22
CA GLU A 195 -4.91 8.60 -1.48
C GLU A 195 -4.72 9.37 -0.17
N ILE A 196 -3.47 9.61 0.21
CA ILE A 196 -3.10 10.27 1.46
C ILE A 196 -2.70 11.72 1.16
N ASN A 197 -3.44 12.65 1.74
CA ASN A 197 -3.18 14.10 1.71
C ASN A 197 -2.91 14.64 0.29
N HIS A 198 -3.61 14.10 -0.71
CA HIS A 198 -3.43 14.44 -2.14
C HIS A 198 -1.98 14.39 -2.63
N ARG A 199 -1.12 13.60 -1.97
CA ARG A 199 0.31 13.52 -2.26
C ARG A 199 0.78 12.11 -2.52
N TYR A 200 0.30 11.15 -1.73
CA TYR A 200 0.66 9.75 -1.86
C TYR A 200 -0.56 8.94 -2.30
N LEU A 201 -0.33 7.82 -2.99
CA LEU A 201 -1.36 6.87 -3.35
C LEU A 201 -0.84 5.45 -3.15
N CYS A 202 -1.38 4.74 -2.17
CA CYS A 202 -1.21 3.29 -2.07
C CYS A 202 -2.09 2.64 -3.13
N THR A 203 -1.51 1.82 -4.01
CA THR A 203 -2.21 1.22 -5.16
C THR A 203 -2.41 -0.28 -5.05
N GLY A 204 -1.87 -0.93 -4.02
CA GLY A 204 -1.78 -2.39 -3.99
C GLY A 204 -1.16 -2.88 -5.30
N ASP A 205 -1.85 -3.82 -5.94
CA ASP A 205 -1.40 -4.47 -7.16
C ASP A 205 -2.00 -3.89 -8.45
N ALA A 206 -2.79 -2.82 -8.36
CA ALA A 206 -3.28 -2.09 -9.55
C ALA A 206 -2.10 -1.52 -10.38
N VAL A 207 -0.99 -1.23 -9.71
CA VAL A 207 0.30 -0.81 -10.29
C VAL A 207 1.42 -1.43 -9.47
N MET A 208 2.44 -1.94 -10.14
CA MET A 208 3.63 -2.52 -9.52
C MET A 208 4.91 -1.87 -10.05
N ASN A 209 6.03 -2.07 -9.35
CA ASN A 209 7.34 -1.63 -9.81
C ASN A 209 8.41 -2.74 -9.67
N LEU A 210 8.21 -3.81 -10.43
CA LEU A 210 9.04 -5.03 -10.41
C LEU A 210 9.21 -5.65 -11.81
N PRO A 211 10.43 -5.65 -12.40
CA PRO A 211 11.59 -4.84 -12.05
C PRO A 211 11.51 -3.40 -12.61
N TRP A 212 10.46 -3.09 -13.37
CA TRP A 212 10.13 -1.75 -13.86
C TRP A 212 8.67 -1.41 -13.54
N PRO A 213 8.28 -0.11 -13.60
CA PRO A 213 6.90 0.31 -13.42
C PRO A 213 5.96 -0.31 -14.45
N ALA A 214 4.88 -0.95 -14.01
CA ALA A 214 3.89 -1.54 -14.89
C ALA A 214 2.48 -1.53 -14.25
N PRO A 215 1.41 -1.51 -15.06
CA PRO A 215 0.06 -1.89 -14.62
C PRO A 215 0.03 -3.31 -14.05
N ALA A 216 -1.08 -3.67 -13.42
CA ALA A 216 -1.35 -5.05 -13.00
C ALA A 216 -1.10 -6.05 -14.16
N LEU A 217 -0.14 -6.95 -13.96
CA LEU A 217 0.14 -8.07 -14.89
C LEU A 217 -0.70 -9.30 -14.56
N LEU A 218 -1.25 -9.36 -13.34
CA LEU A 218 -2.20 -10.35 -12.88
C LEU A 218 -3.54 -9.66 -12.64
N PHE A 219 -4.61 -10.22 -13.16
CA PHE A 219 -5.95 -9.65 -13.07
C PHE A 219 -7.02 -10.72 -12.94
N GLU A 220 -8.09 -10.40 -12.23
CA GLU A 220 -9.37 -11.08 -12.34
C GLU A 220 -10.09 -10.61 -13.60
N GLU A 221 -10.18 -9.28 -13.79
CA GLU A 221 -10.87 -8.63 -14.91
C GLU A 221 -9.97 -7.60 -15.60
N GLU A 222 -9.56 -7.90 -16.83
CA GLU A 222 -8.53 -7.13 -17.53
C GLU A 222 -8.97 -5.70 -17.86
N GLU A 223 -10.19 -5.53 -18.36
CA GLU A 223 -10.73 -4.22 -18.73
C GLU A 223 -10.82 -3.29 -17.52
N GLN A 224 -11.22 -3.83 -16.36
CA GLN A 224 -11.26 -3.08 -15.11
C GLN A 224 -9.85 -2.71 -14.64
N ALA A 225 -8.87 -3.63 -14.78
CA ALA A 225 -7.48 -3.33 -14.43
C ALA A 225 -6.95 -2.17 -15.27
N VAL A 226 -7.23 -2.16 -16.58
CA VAL A 226 -6.88 -1.04 -17.49
C VAL A 226 -7.56 0.27 -17.06
N ALA A 227 -8.85 0.23 -16.75
CA ALA A 227 -9.61 1.40 -16.32
C ALA A 227 -9.07 1.97 -14.99
N SER A 228 -8.72 1.11 -14.04
CA SER A 228 -8.11 1.49 -12.75
C SER A 228 -6.75 2.13 -12.95
N THR A 229 -5.92 1.60 -13.84
CA THR A 229 -4.65 2.21 -14.19
C THR A 229 -4.83 3.59 -14.85
N ALA A 230 -5.81 3.74 -15.75
CA ALA A 230 -6.13 5.04 -16.35
C ALA A 230 -6.62 6.06 -15.31
N LYS A 231 -7.45 5.61 -14.35
CA LYS A 231 -7.89 6.42 -13.21
C LYS A 231 -6.70 6.89 -12.37
N ILE A 232 -5.73 6.02 -12.09
CA ILE A 232 -4.49 6.38 -11.38
C ILE A 232 -3.73 7.47 -12.16
N ALA A 233 -3.52 7.29 -13.47
CA ALA A 233 -2.84 8.30 -14.30
C ALA A 233 -3.54 9.68 -14.25
N GLY A 234 -4.88 9.70 -14.25
CA GLY A 234 -5.70 10.90 -14.21
C GLY A 234 -5.59 11.73 -12.92
N LEU A 235 -5.06 11.17 -11.82
CA LEU A 235 -4.89 11.90 -10.55
C LEU A 235 -3.73 12.92 -10.57
N GLY A 236 -2.92 12.91 -11.63
CA GLY A 236 -1.78 13.82 -11.78
C GLY A 236 -0.65 13.51 -10.80
N LYS A 237 0.07 14.53 -10.35
CA LYS A 237 1.31 14.35 -9.57
C LYS A 237 1.01 13.75 -8.19
N ARG A 238 1.37 12.49 -8.02
CA ARG A 238 1.35 11.74 -6.75
C ARG A 238 2.61 10.87 -6.65
N VAL A 239 3.00 10.53 -5.44
CA VAL A 239 3.93 9.43 -5.18
C VAL A 239 3.10 8.16 -5.07
N ILE A 240 3.33 7.22 -5.97
CA ILE A 240 2.73 5.90 -5.97
C ILE A 240 3.51 5.00 -5.01
N LEU A 241 2.75 4.32 -4.17
CA LEU A 241 3.19 3.42 -3.12
C LEU A 241 2.64 2.01 -3.46
N PRO A 242 3.32 1.26 -4.35
CA PRO A 242 2.78 0.00 -4.84
C PRO A 242 2.84 -1.08 -3.76
N GLY A 243 2.00 -2.11 -3.92
CA GLY A 243 2.03 -3.34 -3.13
C GLY A 243 3.34 -4.09 -3.30
N HIS A 244 3.94 -4.00 -4.50
CA HIS A 244 5.24 -4.60 -4.77
C HIS A 244 6.19 -3.65 -5.51
N GLY A 245 7.48 -3.65 -5.12
CA GLY A 245 8.51 -2.81 -5.75
C GLY A 245 8.76 -1.47 -5.04
N ALA A 246 9.54 -0.58 -5.65
CA ALA A 246 9.87 0.73 -5.06
C ALA A 246 8.78 1.78 -5.33
N ALA A 247 8.65 2.77 -4.43
CA ALA A 247 7.83 3.95 -4.66
C ALA A 247 8.31 4.71 -5.89
N LEU A 248 7.38 5.35 -6.59
CA LEU A 248 7.62 6.00 -7.88
C LEU A 248 6.68 7.18 -8.08
N TRP A 249 7.03 8.08 -9.00
CA TRP A 249 6.11 9.13 -9.39
C TRP A 249 4.99 8.56 -10.28
N ASN A 250 3.78 9.06 -10.07
CA ASN A 250 2.67 8.78 -10.96
C ASN A 250 3.00 9.23 -12.39
N ARG A 251 2.50 8.47 -13.38
CA ARG A 251 2.82 8.62 -14.79
C ARG A 251 1.65 8.15 -15.65
N GLN A 252 1.81 8.32 -16.95
CA GLN A 252 1.02 7.55 -17.90
C GLN A 252 1.55 6.11 -17.92
N TRP A 253 0.62 5.15 -17.88
CA TRP A 253 0.89 3.73 -17.67
C TRP A 253 0.69 2.94 -18.96
#